data_AF-A0A4R0J105-F1
#
_entry.id   AF-A0A4R0J105-F1
#
_cell.length_a   1.000
_cell.length_b   1.000
_cell.length_c   1.000
_cell.angle_alpha   90.00
_cell.angle_beta   90.00
_cell.angle_gamma   90.00
#
_symmetry.space_group_name_H-M   'P 1'
#
loop_
_entity.id
_entity.type
_entity.pdbx_description
1 polymer ?
#
loop_
_entity_poly.entity_id
_entity_poly.type
_entity_poly.pdbx_seq_one_letter_code
_entity_poly.pdbx_strand_id
1 'polypeptide(L)'
;MRESSESLPDHCWLEIGPPENPDRRIVDLTCDQSLTFAGEGVLCSSHSSIRTTYGVSYEASLRLGPEELDQDEVQDRLGQLVTALGPDHLPVLPERLKRFF
;
A
#
# COMPACT_ATOMS: atom_id res chain seq x y z
N MET A 1 23.36 12.78 -1.47
CA MET A 1 21.99 12.78 -0.91
C MET A 1 22.02 11.90 0.33
N ARG A 2 21.47 12.35 1.47
CA ARG A 2 21.27 11.46 2.61
C ARG A 2 20.10 10.57 2.25
N GLU A 3 20.36 9.28 2.01
CA GLU A 3 19.30 8.27 2.01
C GLU A 3 18.73 8.23 3.43
N SER A 4 17.54 8.79 3.59
CA SER A 4 16.80 8.70 4.83
C SER A 4 16.12 7.33 4.80
N SER A 5 16.77 6.32 5.40
CA SER A 5 16.13 5.03 5.62
C SER A 5 15.17 5.18 6.79
N GLU A 6 13.95 5.59 6.49
CA GLU A 6 12.83 5.55 7.42
C GLU A 6 12.25 4.13 7.38
N SER A 7 12.22 3.43 8.51
CA SER A 7 11.53 2.15 8.64
C SER A 7 10.20 2.40 9.34
N LEU A 8 9.11 2.18 8.61
CA LEU A 8 7.75 2.43 9.09
C LEU A 8 7.06 1.07 9.25
N PRO A 9 6.96 0.53 10.49
CA PRO A 9 6.48 -0.84 10.72
C PRO A 9 5.02 -1.04 10.33
N ASP A 10 4.24 0.06 10.27
CA ASP A 10 2.81 0.03 9.98
C ASP A 10 2.44 0.52 8.57
N HIS A 11 3.46 0.79 7.75
CA HIS A 11 3.31 1.30 6.39
C HIS A 11 3.02 0.16 5.43
N CYS A 12 1.88 0.25 4.73
CA CYS A 12 1.44 -0.76 3.79
C CYS A 12 0.93 -0.11 2.49
N TRP A 13 1.17 -0.78 1.37
CA TRP A 13 0.72 -0.33 0.06
C TRP A 13 0.33 -1.51 -0.82
N LEU A 14 -0.39 -1.21 -1.89
CA LEU A 14 -0.71 -2.16 -2.96
C LEU A 14 0.19 -1.91 -4.16
N GLU A 15 0.73 -2.99 -4.72
CA GLU A 15 1.42 -2.95 -6.01
C GLU A 15 0.50 -3.49 -7.12
N ILE A 16 0.23 -2.66 -8.13
CA ILE A 16 -0.63 -3.02 -9.26
C ILE A 16 0.24 -3.26 -10.49
N GLY A 17 0.18 -4.49 -10.99
CA GLY A 17 0.84 -4.94 -12.21
C GLY A 17 1.58 -6.28 -12.02
N PRO A 18 2.21 -6.81 -13.09
CA PRO A 18 2.94 -8.08 -13.02
C PRO A 18 4.14 -8.02 -12.05
N PRO A 19 4.41 -9.07 -11.26
CA PRO A 19 5.53 -9.14 -10.31
C PRO A 19 6.92 -8.88 -10.94
N GLU A 20 7.07 -9.18 -12.22
CA GLU A 20 8.27 -8.97 -13.02
C GLU A 20 8.44 -7.53 -13.51
N ASN A 21 7.39 -6.70 -13.45
CA ASN A 21 7.49 -5.29 -13.83
C ASN A 21 8.13 -4.49 -12.67
N PRO A 22 9.36 -3.97 -12.80
CA PRO A 22 10.00 -3.20 -11.72
C PRO A 22 9.36 -1.82 -11.50
N ASP A 23 8.51 -1.36 -12.42
CA ASP A 23 7.81 -0.08 -12.35
C ASP A 23 6.30 -0.24 -12.17
N ARG A 24 5.91 -1.21 -11.33
CA ARG A 24 4.52 -1.35 -10.88
C ARG A 24 4.00 -0.05 -10.28
N ARG A 25 2.69 0.14 -10.39
CA ARG A 25 2.00 1.24 -9.71
C ARG A 25 1.86 0.92 -8.23
N ILE A 26 2.09 1.93 -7.41
CA ILE A 26 1.89 1.94 -5.98
C ILE A 26 0.59 2.67 -5.68
N VAL A 27 -0.23 2.09 -4.82
CA VAL A 27 -1.34 2.77 -4.14
C VAL A 27 -1.09 2.64 -2.65
N ASP A 28 -0.85 3.76 -1.99
CA ASP A 28 -0.49 3.82 -0.59
C ASP A 28 -1.37 4.83 0.14
N LEU A 29 -2.11 4.32 1.13
CA LEU A 29 -2.96 5.13 2.01
C LEU A 29 -2.29 5.49 3.33
N THR A 30 -1.11 4.95 3.58
CA THR A 30 -0.33 5.16 4.79
C THR A 30 0.90 6.03 4.53
N CYS A 31 0.96 6.67 3.36
CA CYS A 31 2.10 7.50 2.98
C CYS A 31 2.32 8.66 3.96
N ASP A 32 1.24 9.15 4.57
CA ASP A 32 1.25 10.20 5.59
C ASP A 32 2.00 9.80 6.88
N GLN A 33 2.26 8.50 7.10
CA GLN A 33 3.15 8.02 8.16
C GLN A 33 4.61 8.40 7.92
N SER A 34 5.02 8.63 6.67
CA SER A 34 6.34 9.14 6.34
C SER A 34 6.37 10.65 6.40
N LEU A 35 7.42 11.19 7.02
CA LEU A 35 7.70 12.62 7.01
C LEU A 35 7.89 13.19 5.59
N THR A 36 8.28 12.34 4.62
CA THR A 36 8.51 12.76 3.23
C THR A 36 7.20 13.09 2.50
N PHE A 37 6.12 12.38 2.85
CA PHE A 37 4.81 12.55 2.23
C PHE A 37 3.81 13.23 3.17
N ALA A 38 4.28 13.80 4.29
CA ALA A 38 3.43 14.46 5.27
C ALA A 38 2.54 15.53 4.61
N GLY A 39 1.22 15.29 4.59
CA GLY A 39 0.22 16.15 3.96
C GLY A 39 -0.42 15.59 2.68
N GLU A 40 0.14 14.52 2.10
CA GLU A 40 -0.53 13.75 1.05
C GLU A 40 -1.45 12.70 1.70
N GLY A 41 -2.74 12.73 1.36
CA GLY A 41 -3.70 11.77 1.95
C GLY A 41 -3.64 10.39 1.31
N VAL A 42 -3.26 10.31 0.02
CA VAL A 42 -3.14 9.07 -0.75
C VAL A 42 -2.06 9.25 -1.81
N LEU A 43 -1.10 8.33 -1.88
CA LEU A 43 -0.12 8.29 -2.96
C LEU A 43 -0.53 7.26 -4.02
N CYS A 44 -0.62 7.70 -5.28
CA CYS A 44 -0.85 6.83 -6.43
C CYS A 44 0.16 7.16 -7.53
N SER A 45 1.23 6.37 -7.64
CA SER A 45 2.35 6.67 -8.55
C SER A 45 3.18 5.42 -8.86
N SER A 46 4.06 5.46 -9.86
CA SER A 46 4.97 4.34 -10.14
C SER A 46 6.21 4.39 -9.24
N HIS A 47 6.86 3.24 -9.03
CA HIS A 47 8.14 3.15 -8.31
C HIS A 47 9.18 4.18 -8.82
N SER A 48 9.34 4.29 -10.14
CA SER A 48 10.26 5.24 -10.77
C SER A 48 9.89 6.69 -10.47
N SER A 49 8.61 7.04 -10.57
CA SER A 49 8.11 8.38 -10.32
C SER A 49 8.29 8.81 -8.87
N ILE A 50 8.04 7.89 -7.92
CA ILE A 50 8.23 8.13 -6.48
C ILE A 50 9.71 8.40 -6.20
N ARG A 51 10.60 7.54 -6.72
CA ARG A 51 12.04 7.70 -6.55
C ARG A 51 12.56 9.01 -7.16
N THR A 52 12.10 9.38 -8.35
CA THR A 52 12.53 10.63 -8.99
C THR A 52 12.01 11.87 -8.29
N THR A 53 10.75 11.86 -7.83
CA THR A 53 10.10 13.04 -7.24
C THR A 53 10.50 13.24 -5.78
N TYR A 54 10.55 12.16 -5.00
CA TYR A 54 10.71 12.22 -3.54
C TYR A 54 12.04 11.64 -3.05
N GLY A 55 12.81 10.97 -3.91
CA GLY A 55 14.05 10.30 -3.51
C GLY A 55 13.82 9.07 -2.63
N VAL A 56 12.62 8.50 -2.64
CA VAL A 56 12.24 7.34 -1.81
C VAL A 56 12.21 6.07 -2.66
N SER A 57 12.77 4.97 -2.12
CA SER A 57 12.60 3.62 -2.69
C SER A 57 11.58 2.87 -1.85
N TYR A 58 10.52 2.38 -2.48
CA TYR A 58 9.51 1.56 -1.82
C TYR A 58 10.01 0.10 -1.81
N GLU A 59 10.69 -0.28 -0.74
CA GLU A 59 11.17 -1.66 -0.55
C GLU A 59 10.34 -2.35 0.51
N ALA A 60 9.57 -3.35 0.11
CA ALA A 60 8.72 -4.10 1.02
C ALA A 60 9.57 -5.07 1.86
N SER A 61 9.42 -5.02 3.19
CA SER A 61 10.00 -6.03 4.08
C SER A 61 9.33 -7.39 3.92
N LEU A 62 8.06 -7.39 3.49
CA LEU A 62 7.24 -8.56 3.21
C LEU A 62 6.33 -8.25 2.02
N ARG A 63 6.21 -9.17 1.07
CA ARG A 63 5.24 -9.11 -0.03
C ARG A 63 4.30 -10.28 0.07
N LEU A 64 3.01 -9.99 0.06
CA LEU A 64 1.98 -11.01 0.11
C LEU A 64 1.19 -11.03 -1.19
N GLY A 65 0.99 -12.24 -1.72
CA GLY A 65 0.03 -12.48 -2.78
C GLY A 65 -1.42 -12.43 -2.26
N PRO A 66 -2.41 -12.36 -3.16
CA PRO A 66 -3.82 -12.32 -2.78
C PRO A 66 -4.26 -13.47 -1.87
N GLU A 67 -3.72 -14.68 -2.08
CA GLU A 67 -4.05 -15.87 -1.28
C GLU A 67 -3.43 -15.82 0.13
N GLU A 68 -2.33 -15.09 0.31
CA GLU A 68 -1.61 -14.97 1.58
C GLU A 68 -2.22 -13.90 2.48
N LEU A 69 -2.98 -12.95 1.91
CA LEU A 69 -3.71 -11.93 2.66
C LEU A 69 -4.73 -12.53 3.63
N ASP A 70 -5.24 -13.73 3.37
CA ASP A 70 -6.22 -14.41 4.24
C ASP A 70 -5.65 -14.83 5.61
N GLN A 71 -4.32 -14.84 5.75
CA GLN A 71 -3.61 -15.21 6.97
C GLN A 71 -2.87 -14.03 7.62
N ASP A 72 -2.96 -12.82 7.06
CA ASP A 72 -2.21 -11.66 7.54
C ASP A 72 -2.98 -10.87 8.62
N GLU A 73 -2.27 -10.47 9.66
CA GLU A 73 -2.72 -9.54 10.70
C GLU A 73 -2.97 -8.11 10.16
N VAL A 74 -2.44 -7.77 8.97
CA VAL A 74 -2.67 -6.50 8.25
C VAL A 74 -4.09 -6.41 7.64
N GLN A 75 -4.90 -7.49 7.69
CA GLN A 75 -6.29 -7.47 7.20
C GLN A 75 -7.13 -6.33 7.79
N ASP A 76 -6.89 -5.95 9.04
CA ASP A 76 -7.62 -4.84 9.66
C ASP A 76 -7.37 -3.50 8.94
N ARG A 77 -6.16 -3.30 8.41
CA ARG A 77 -5.78 -2.11 7.62
C ARG A 77 -6.34 -2.16 6.21
N LEU A 78 -6.36 -3.35 5.59
CA LEU A 78 -7.06 -3.56 4.33
C LEU A 78 -8.57 -3.27 4.49
N GLY A 79 -9.16 -3.63 5.64
CA GLY A 79 -10.53 -3.27 6.01
C GLY A 79 -10.76 -1.76 6.10
N GLN A 80 -9.79 -0.99 6.60
CA GLN A 80 -9.87 0.48 6.62
C GLN A 80 -9.81 1.09 5.21
N LEU A 81 -8.93 0.59 4.33
CA LEU A 81 -8.87 0.96 2.91
C LEU A 81 -10.21 0.67 2.19
N VAL A 82 -10.74 -0.52 2.41
CA VAL A 82 -12.04 -0.98 1.87
C VAL A 82 -13.20 -0.11 2.37
N THR A 83 -13.20 0.26 3.66
CA THR A 83 -14.19 1.16 4.25
C THR A 83 -14.11 2.57 3.65
N ALA A 84 -12.89 3.07 3.43
CA ALA A 84 -12.66 4.40 2.85
C ALA A 84 -13.07 4.48 1.36
N LEU A 85 -12.95 3.38 0.60
CA LEU A 85 -13.34 3.31 -0.81
C LEU A 85 -14.86 3.19 -1.03
N GLY A 86 -15.61 2.75 -0.03
CA GLY A 86 -17.04 2.52 -0.13
C GLY A 86 -17.42 1.22 -0.89
N PRO A 87 -18.68 0.78 -0.78
CA PRO A 87 -19.12 -0.53 -1.26
C PRO A 87 -19.08 -0.72 -2.78
N ASP A 88 -19.07 0.37 -3.56
CA ASP A 88 -19.17 0.33 -5.02
C ASP A 88 -17.84 0.01 -5.73
N HIS A 89 -16.73 -0.06 -4.98
CA HIS A 89 -15.37 -0.21 -5.53
C HIS A 89 -14.63 -1.45 -5.04
N LEU A 90 -15.34 -2.40 -4.43
CA LEU A 90 -14.74 -3.59 -3.86
C LEU A 90 -14.63 -4.71 -4.92
N PRO A 91 -13.43 -5.29 -5.13
CA PRO A 91 -13.37 -6.62 -5.75
C PRO A 91 -14.09 -7.62 -4.82
N VAL A 92 -14.42 -8.81 -5.33
CA VAL A 92 -15.01 -9.90 -4.53
C VAL A 92 -14.23 -10.04 -3.22
N LEU A 93 -14.82 -9.53 -2.14
CA LEU A 93 -14.18 -9.54 -0.84
C LEU A 93 -14.08 -10.99 -0.36
N PRO A 94 -12.92 -11.41 0.18
CA PRO A 94 -12.84 -12.61 0.99
C PRO A 94 -14.01 -12.67 1.99
N GLU A 95 -14.64 -13.84 2.17
CA GLU A 95 -15.82 -14.01 3.02
C GLU A 95 -15.65 -13.42 4.44
N ARG A 96 -14.42 -13.38 4.95
CA ARG A 96 -14.09 -12.79 6.24
C ARG A 96 -14.17 -11.27 6.28
N LEU A 97 -14.02 -10.55 5.17
CA LEU A 97 -14.17 -9.08 5.13
C LEU A 97 -15.63 -8.64 5.03
N LYS A 98 -16.54 -9.54 4.63
CA LYS A 98 -17.99 -9.27 4.62
C LYS A 98 -18.56 -9.03 6.02
N ARG A 99 -17.89 -9.48 7.09
CA ARG A 99 -18.37 -9.31 8.48
C ARG A 99 -18.28 -7.88 9.00
N PHE A 100 -17.60 -7.00 8.27
CA PHE A 100 -17.43 -5.59 8.62
C PHE A 100 -18.43 -4.67 7.90
N PHE A 101 -19.31 -5.24 7.08
CA PHE A 101 -20.43 -4.59 6.40
C PHE A 101 -21.74 -5.27 6.79
#